data_AF-A0A921SZG7-F1
#
_entry.id   AF-A0A921SZG7-F1
#
_cell.length_a   1.000
_cell.length_b   1.000
_cell.length_c   1.000
_cell.angle_alpha   90.00
_cell.angle_beta   90.00
_cell.angle_gamma   90.00
#
_symmetry.space_group_name_H-M   'P 1'
#
loop_
_entity.id
_entity.type
_entity.pdbx_description
1 polymer ?
#
loop_
_entity_poly.entity_id
_entity_poly.type
_entity_poly.pdbx_seq_one_letter_code
_entity_poly.pdbx_strand_id
1 'polypeptide(L)'
;MASLFLDAIRNQGKNKKRIGELNDWNVKTLNLGAIAETDLENYSIVELGFNEAGERTCKLYTAGTPYLLCAVEDYIGDFETISSFYVGKGERVRVAKLEEGFRFAVTKCKLANEGKAVKEGQKVHFDKTENTYVISNDGSDHAGYATAEVKLVVVKADAGTIDGQQKIRFEVVEA
;
A
#
# COMPACT_ATOMS: atom_id res chain seq x y z
N MET A 1 11.23 -23.51 -28.04
CA MET A 1 12.07 -23.64 -26.84
C MET A 1 11.69 -22.52 -25.90
N ALA A 2 11.01 -22.81 -24.79
CA ALA A 2 10.86 -21.84 -23.71
C ALA A 2 12.22 -21.79 -23.00
N SER A 3 12.84 -20.62 -22.92
CA SER A 3 14.07 -20.45 -22.15
C SER A 3 13.69 -19.97 -20.75
N LEU A 4 14.40 -20.46 -19.73
CA LEU A 4 14.26 -20.01 -18.34
C LEU A 4 14.40 -18.48 -18.21
N PHE A 5 15.18 -17.86 -19.10
CA PHE A 5 15.35 -16.42 -19.19
C PHE A 5 14.09 -15.69 -19.70
N LEU A 6 13.41 -16.25 -20.72
CA LEU A 6 12.14 -15.69 -21.20
C LEU A 6 11.04 -15.80 -20.14
N ASP A 7 11.00 -16.90 -19.39
CA ASP A 7 10.02 -17.09 -18.31
C ASP A 7 10.31 -16.17 -17.12
N ALA A 8 11.58 -15.90 -16.79
CA ALA A 8 11.97 -14.93 -15.77
C ALA A 8 11.52 -13.49 -16.15
N ILE A 9 11.78 -13.06 -17.38
CA ILE A 9 11.33 -11.74 -17.89
C ILE A 9 9.80 -11.66 -17.92
N ARG A 10 9.13 -12.74 -18.33
CA ARG A 10 7.66 -12.79 -18.38
C ARG A 10 7.02 -12.74 -16.98
N ASN A 11 7.68 -13.31 -15.98
CA ASN A 11 7.23 -13.29 -14.59
C ASN A 11 7.56 -11.99 -13.86
N GLN A 12 8.65 -11.29 -14.23
CA GLN A 12 8.94 -9.92 -13.73
C GLN A 12 7.77 -8.96 -13.98
N GLY A 13 7.09 -9.08 -15.14
CA GLY A 13 5.90 -8.27 -15.43
C GLY A 13 4.65 -8.64 -14.61
N LYS A 14 4.58 -9.85 -14.02
CA LYS A 14 3.40 -10.36 -13.30
C LYS A 14 3.43 -10.13 -11.79
N ASN A 15 4.63 -10.11 -11.19
CA ASN A 15 4.79 -9.96 -9.73
C ASN A 15 5.06 -8.50 -9.33
N LYS A 16 4.30 -7.58 -9.94
CA LYS A 16 4.36 -6.16 -9.59
C LYS A 16 3.85 -5.93 -8.16
N LYS A 17 4.76 -5.47 -7.31
CA LYS A 17 4.55 -5.02 -5.93
C LYS A 17 3.91 -3.64 -5.92
N ARG A 18 3.26 -3.34 -4.80
CA ARG A 18 2.57 -2.07 -4.58
C ARG A 18 3.58 -0.94 -4.42
N ILE A 19 3.37 0.13 -5.18
CA ILE A 19 4.15 1.37 -5.10
C ILE A 19 3.17 2.51 -4.88
N GLY A 20 3.66 3.61 -4.32
CA GLY A 20 2.86 4.78 -4.07
C GLY A 20 3.68 6.05 -4.02
N GLU A 21 2.96 7.14 -3.83
CA GLU A 21 3.51 8.46 -3.53
C GLU A 21 2.78 9.03 -2.33
N LEU A 22 3.52 9.73 -1.48
CA LEU A 22 3.01 10.42 -0.32
C LEU A 22 3.14 11.93 -0.50
N ASN A 23 2.15 12.69 -0.08
CA ASN A 23 2.26 14.15 -0.10
C ASN A 23 3.05 14.64 1.14
N ASP A 24 4.26 15.14 0.94
CA ASP A 24 5.23 15.44 2.01
C ASP A 24 4.85 16.59 2.95
N TRP A 25 3.93 17.47 2.56
CA TRP A 25 3.67 18.73 3.31
C TRP A 25 3.16 18.52 4.75
N ASN A 26 2.49 17.40 5.05
CA ASN A 26 1.88 17.17 6.36
C ASN A 26 2.07 15.74 6.87
N VAL A 27 3.13 15.06 6.45
CA VAL A 27 3.38 13.67 6.86
C VAL A 27 3.94 13.63 8.27
N LYS A 28 3.22 12.98 9.18
CA LYS A 28 3.77 12.60 10.49
C LYS A 28 4.42 11.23 10.37
N THR A 29 5.70 11.21 10.07
CA THR A 29 6.52 10.00 10.12
C THR A 29 6.90 9.69 11.56
N LEU A 30 6.99 8.40 11.89
CA LEU A 30 7.51 7.96 13.17
C LEU A 30 9.03 8.05 13.20
N ASN A 31 9.54 8.80 14.18
CA ASN A 31 10.98 8.86 14.43
C ASN A 31 11.53 7.47 14.78
N LEU A 32 12.73 7.19 14.27
CA LEU A 32 13.48 5.92 14.41
C LEU A 32 12.90 4.71 13.68
N GLY A 33 11.83 4.87 12.89
CA GLY A 33 11.26 3.81 12.06
C GLY A 33 10.73 2.61 12.85
N ALA A 34 10.54 1.49 12.15
CA ALA A 34 10.19 0.19 12.72
C ALA A 34 10.92 -0.94 11.98
N ILE A 35 11.10 -2.10 12.62
CA ILE A 35 11.73 -3.29 12.03
C ILE A 35 10.65 -4.24 11.51
N ALA A 36 10.74 -4.66 10.24
CA ALA A 36 9.81 -5.61 9.65
C ALA A 36 9.97 -7.02 10.22
N GLU A 37 8.90 -7.61 10.79
CA GLU A 37 8.95 -9.00 11.27
C GLU A 37 8.71 -10.04 10.18
N THR A 38 8.07 -9.61 9.09
CA THR A 38 7.71 -10.42 7.92
C THR A 38 8.02 -9.63 6.66
N ASP A 39 8.01 -10.30 5.50
CA ASP A 39 8.12 -9.60 4.22
C ASP A 39 6.84 -8.78 3.98
N LEU A 40 7.01 -7.48 3.68
CA LEU A 40 5.91 -6.52 3.55
C LEU A 40 5.97 -5.82 2.19
N GLU A 41 4.80 -5.60 1.57
CA GLU A 41 4.73 -4.75 0.38
C GLU A 41 4.77 -3.26 0.79
N ASN A 42 5.40 -2.41 -0.02
CA ASN A 42 5.40 -0.97 0.24
C ASN A 42 3.98 -0.38 0.13
N TYR A 43 3.69 0.71 0.85
CA TYR A 43 2.34 1.31 0.93
C TYR A 43 1.23 0.35 1.41
N SER A 44 1.61 -0.67 2.19
CA SER A 44 0.67 -1.50 2.95
C SER A 44 0.36 -0.87 4.31
N ILE A 45 -0.78 -1.24 4.91
CA ILE A 45 -1.13 -0.86 6.27
C ILE A 45 -0.53 -1.89 7.22
N VAL A 46 0.16 -1.39 8.24
CA VAL A 46 0.91 -2.17 9.22
C VAL A 46 0.50 -1.79 10.63
N GLU A 47 0.61 -2.75 11.54
CA GLU A 47 0.51 -2.53 12.98
C GLU A 47 1.92 -2.42 13.58
N LEU A 48 2.05 -1.63 14.64
CA LEU A 48 3.31 -1.45 15.37
C LEU A 48 3.30 -2.22 16.67
N GLY A 49 4.44 -2.83 16.98
CA GLY A 49 4.72 -3.49 18.25
C GLY A 49 6.07 -3.09 18.81
N PHE A 50 6.44 -3.72 19.93
CA PHE A 50 7.78 -3.65 20.51
C PHE A 50 8.30 -5.07 20.73
N ASN A 51 9.56 -5.30 20.42
CA ASN A 51 10.24 -6.55 20.79
C ASN A 51 10.73 -6.50 22.25
N GLU A 52 11.21 -7.62 22.77
CA GLU A 52 11.76 -7.72 24.13
C GLU A 52 12.98 -6.79 24.36
N ALA A 53 13.67 -6.40 23.29
CA ALA A 53 14.80 -5.46 23.33
C ALA A 53 14.38 -3.97 23.33
N GLY A 54 13.07 -3.68 23.29
CA GLY A 54 12.52 -2.32 23.28
C GLY A 54 12.57 -1.62 21.92
N GLU A 55 12.94 -2.34 20.85
CA GLU A 55 12.89 -1.83 19.48
C GLU A 55 11.47 -1.95 18.91
N ARG A 56 11.07 -0.98 18.09
CA ARG A 56 9.77 -1.00 17.42
C ARG A 56 9.77 -2.00 16.28
N THR A 57 8.76 -2.85 16.24
CA THR A 57 8.54 -3.81 15.16
C THR A 57 7.28 -3.47 14.37
N CYS A 58 7.21 -3.91 13.12
CA CYS A 58 6.02 -3.81 12.29
C CYS A 58 5.60 -5.18 11.73
N LYS A 59 4.28 -5.39 11.71
CA LYS A 59 3.62 -6.59 11.22
C LYS A 59 2.45 -6.22 10.31
N LEU A 60 1.94 -7.20 9.57
CA LEU A 60 0.69 -7.06 8.82
C LEU A 60 -0.45 -6.64 9.75
N TYR A 61 -1.26 -5.68 9.30
CA TYR A 61 -2.34 -5.14 10.09
C TYR A 61 -3.44 -6.19 10.36
N THR A 62 -3.59 -6.57 11.63
CA THR A 62 -4.65 -7.47 12.09
C THR A 62 -5.66 -6.74 12.97
N ALA A 63 -5.19 -5.91 13.89
CA ALA A 63 -6.05 -5.07 14.74
C ALA A 63 -5.28 -3.91 15.37
N GLY A 64 -5.96 -2.79 15.66
CA GLY A 64 -5.40 -1.67 16.42
C GLY A 64 -5.18 -0.42 15.57
N THR A 65 -4.22 0.42 15.97
CA THR A 65 -3.94 1.69 15.27
C THR A 65 -3.25 1.42 13.94
N PRO A 66 -3.84 1.80 12.80
CA PRO A 66 -3.27 1.57 11.49
C PRO A 66 -2.16 2.58 11.18
N TYR A 67 -1.04 2.07 10.65
CA TYR A 67 0.04 2.90 10.15
C TYR A 67 0.34 2.56 8.69
N LEU A 68 0.80 3.55 7.91
CA LEU A 68 1.17 3.35 6.52
C LEU A 68 2.67 3.10 6.41
N LEU A 69 3.05 1.98 5.81
CA LEU A 69 4.45 1.70 5.50
C LEU A 69 4.87 2.51 4.26
N CYS A 70 5.89 3.35 4.41
CA CYS A 70 6.44 4.17 3.33
C CYS A 70 7.96 4.03 3.34
N ALA A 71 8.46 2.87 2.91
CA ALA A 71 9.88 2.69 2.71
C ALA A 71 10.34 3.60 1.55
N VAL A 72 11.33 4.44 1.81
CA VAL A 72 12.01 5.26 0.80
C VAL A 72 13.18 4.42 0.31
N GLU A 73 13.14 4.03 -0.96
CA GLU A 73 14.24 3.29 -1.58
C GLU A 73 15.26 4.30 -2.15
N ASP A 74 16.52 4.15 -1.75
CA ASP A 74 17.62 5.06 -2.13
C ASP A 74 18.54 4.46 -3.23
N TYR A 75 18.32 3.21 -3.64
CA TYR A 75 19.17 2.51 -4.62
C TYR A 75 18.36 1.68 -5.62
N ILE A 76 18.28 2.15 -6.86
CA ILE A 76 17.78 1.38 -8.00
C ILE A 76 19.00 0.83 -8.75
N GLY A 77 19.16 -0.49 -8.81
CA GLY A 77 20.13 -1.13 -9.70
C GLY A 77 19.64 -1.15 -11.15
N ASP A 78 20.55 -1.12 -12.13
CA ASP A 78 20.26 -0.98 -13.58
C ASP A 78 19.30 -2.04 -14.18
N PHE A 79 18.98 -3.12 -13.46
CA PHE A 79 18.12 -4.22 -13.91
C PHE A 79 16.87 -4.45 -13.05
N GLU A 80 16.63 -3.63 -12.02
CA GLU A 80 15.48 -3.76 -11.12
C GLU A 80 14.51 -2.60 -11.34
N THR A 81 13.23 -2.92 -11.38
CA THR A 81 12.19 -1.92 -11.58
C THR A 81 11.54 -1.59 -10.24
N ILE A 82 11.11 -0.34 -10.04
CA ILE A 82 10.53 0.10 -8.76
C ILE A 82 9.35 -0.80 -8.35
N SER A 83 8.68 -1.44 -9.33
CA SER A 83 7.61 -2.41 -9.09
C SER A 83 8.02 -3.79 -8.56
N SER A 84 9.29 -4.15 -8.49
CA SER A 84 9.72 -5.44 -7.90
C SER A 84 10.08 -5.35 -6.41
N PHE A 85 10.14 -4.16 -5.84
CA PHE A 85 10.62 -3.96 -4.47
C PHE A 85 9.58 -4.32 -3.41
N TYR A 86 10.07 -4.94 -2.34
CA TYR A 86 9.35 -5.26 -1.12
C TYR A 86 10.31 -5.09 0.05
N VAL A 87 9.76 -4.88 1.25
CA VAL A 87 10.54 -4.81 2.48
C VAL A 87 10.77 -6.23 2.98
N GLY A 88 12.04 -6.60 3.13
CA GLY A 88 12.43 -7.89 3.68
C GLY A 88 12.32 -7.93 5.21
N LYS A 89 12.13 -9.14 5.76
CA LYS A 89 12.21 -9.36 7.21
C LYS A 89 13.56 -8.86 7.78
N GLY A 90 13.47 -8.07 8.86
CA GLY A 90 14.61 -7.51 9.59
C GLY A 90 15.05 -6.12 9.11
N GLU A 91 14.45 -5.59 8.04
CA GLU A 91 14.78 -4.27 7.53
C GLU A 91 14.09 -3.16 8.32
N ARG A 92 14.77 -2.01 8.42
CA ARG A 92 14.21 -0.81 9.05
C ARG A 92 13.41 -0.03 8.02
N VAL A 93 12.13 0.16 8.32
CA VAL A 93 11.20 0.89 7.46
C VAL A 93 10.82 2.24 8.05
N ARG A 94 10.58 3.19 7.15
CA ARG A 94 9.87 4.42 7.48
C ARG A 94 8.37 4.12 7.50
N VAL A 95 7.74 4.57 8.57
CA VAL A 95 6.31 4.38 8.81
C VAL A 95 5.67 5.76 9.02
N ALA A 96 4.57 6.02 8.35
CA ALA A 96 3.76 7.22 8.47
C ALA A 96 2.48 6.93 9.24
N LYS A 97 2.06 7.87 10.09
CA LYS A 97 0.75 7.79 10.76
C LYS A 97 -0.34 8.18 9.77
N LEU A 98 -1.39 7.37 9.69
CA LEU A 98 -2.61 7.72 8.97
C LEU A 98 -3.43 8.68 9.83
N GLU A 99 -3.66 9.88 9.34
CA GLU A 99 -4.57 10.87 9.96
C GLU A 99 -5.64 11.25 8.95
N GLU A 100 -6.82 11.64 9.44
CA GLU A 100 -7.92 12.11 8.60
C GLU A 100 -7.50 13.29 7.71
N GLY A 101 -7.95 13.28 6.46
CA GLY A 101 -7.60 14.27 5.42
C GLY A 101 -6.23 14.03 4.76
N PHE A 102 -5.49 13.02 5.20
CA PHE A 102 -4.19 12.69 4.61
C PHE A 102 -4.34 12.03 3.24
N ARG A 103 -3.49 12.42 2.28
CA ARG A 103 -3.58 11.97 0.88
C ARG A 103 -2.35 11.20 0.45
N PHE A 104 -2.57 10.06 -0.18
CA PHE A 104 -1.52 9.21 -0.75
C PHE A 104 -2.01 8.54 -2.04
N ALA A 105 -1.07 8.17 -2.90
CA ALA A 105 -1.36 7.46 -4.14
C ALA A 105 -0.86 6.02 -4.05
N VAL A 106 -1.62 5.07 -4.61
CA VAL A 106 -1.29 3.64 -4.61
C VAL A 106 -1.56 3.06 -5.99
N THR A 107 -0.69 2.15 -6.45
CA THR A 107 -0.86 1.49 -7.74
C THR A 107 -1.71 0.22 -7.70
N LYS A 108 -1.57 -0.60 -6.65
CA LYS A 108 -2.21 -1.93 -6.56
C LYS A 108 -3.45 -1.91 -5.67
N CYS A 109 -4.62 -1.90 -6.30
CA CYS A 109 -5.93 -1.91 -5.67
C CYS A 109 -6.85 -2.93 -6.36
N LYS A 110 -7.85 -3.43 -5.63
CA LYS A 110 -8.91 -4.28 -6.18
C LYS A 110 -10.21 -3.50 -6.30
N LEU A 111 -10.97 -3.78 -7.36
CA LEU A 111 -12.35 -3.34 -7.49
C LEU A 111 -13.25 -4.43 -6.90
N ALA A 112 -14.22 -4.04 -6.07
CA ALA A 112 -15.25 -4.98 -5.61
C ALA A 112 -16.12 -5.53 -6.76
N ASN A 113 -16.11 -4.87 -7.92
CA ASN A 113 -16.74 -5.33 -9.15
C ASN A 113 -15.87 -5.00 -10.36
N GLU A 114 -15.21 -6.03 -10.93
CA GLU A 114 -14.21 -5.91 -11.99
C GLU A 114 -14.73 -5.29 -13.30
N GLY A 115 -16.05 -5.13 -13.46
CA GLY A 115 -16.67 -4.55 -14.65
C GLY A 115 -16.92 -3.03 -14.60
N LYS A 116 -16.62 -2.34 -13.50
CA LYS A 116 -16.89 -0.90 -13.35
C LYS A 116 -15.60 -0.08 -13.29
N ALA A 117 -15.59 1.06 -13.99
CA ALA A 117 -14.49 2.00 -13.91
C ALA A 117 -14.41 2.64 -12.52
N VAL A 118 -13.19 2.90 -12.07
CA VAL A 118 -12.92 3.68 -10.85
C VAL A 118 -13.37 5.12 -11.09
N LYS A 119 -14.13 5.68 -10.13
CA LYS A 119 -14.59 7.06 -10.15
C LYS A 119 -14.19 7.79 -8.88
N GLU A 120 -14.04 9.10 -9.01
CA GLU A 120 -13.81 10.00 -7.88
C GLU A 120 -15.03 9.97 -6.95
N GLY A 121 -14.78 10.03 -5.64
CA GLY A 121 -15.80 9.91 -4.60
C GLY A 121 -16.17 8.47 -4.22
N GLN A 122 -15.63 7.44 -4.89
CA GLN A 122 -15.85 6.05 -4.48
C GLN A 122 -15.20 5.77 -3.13
N LYS A 123 -15.89 4.97 -2.31
CA LYS A 123 -15.41 4.59 -0.99
C LYS A 123 -14.43 3.43 -1.11
N VAL A 124 -13.40 3.45 -0.29
CA VAL A 124 -12.33 2.46 -0.33
C VAL A 124 -12.08 1.99 1.09
N HIS A 125 -11.90 0.69 1.27
CA HIS A 125 -11.50 0.12 2.54
C HIS A 125 -10.26 -0.75 2.36
N PHE A 126 -9.53 -0.95 3.45
CA PHE A 126 -8.44 -1.90 3.48
C PHE A 126 -8.95 -3.26 3.97
N ASP A 127 -8.81 -4.30 3.14
CA ASP A 127 -9.11 -5.67 3.51
C ASP A 127 -7.87 -6.30 4.19
N LYS A 128 -8.03 -6.66 5.47
CA LYS A 128 -7.01 -7.30 6.30
C LYS A 128 -6.64 -8.70 5.80
N THR A 129 -7.61 -9.43 5.23
CA THR A 129 -7.44 -10.82 4.77
C THR A 129 -6.57 -10.87 3.53
N GLU A 130 -6.84 -9.97 2.59
CA GLU A 130 -6.13 -9.90 1.31
C GLU A 130 -4.97 -8.90 1.31
N ASN A 131 -4.80 -8.13 2.40
CA ASN A 131 -3.79 -7.08 2.53
C ASN A 131 -3.85 -6.07 1.36
N THR A 132 -5.06 -5.70 0.97
CA THR A 132 -5.28 -4.86 -0.21
C THR A 132 -6.37 -3.81 -0.03
N TYR A 133 -6.24 -2.72 -0.78
CA TYR A 133 -7.27 -1.71 -0.89
C TYR A 133 -8.37 -2.20 -1.84
N VAL A 134 -9.61 -2.17 -1.37
CA VAL A 134 -10.80 -2.58 -2.10
C VAL A 134 -11.70 -1.37 -2.32
N ILE A 135 -11.90 -1.02 -3.60
CA ILE A 135 -12.74 0.09 -4.04
C ILE A 135 -14.18 -0.39 -4.18
N SER A 136 -15.11 0.33 -3.54
CA SER A 136 -16.54 0.00 -3.49
C SER A 136 -17.23 0.24 -4.83
N ASN A 137 -18.43 -0.33 -4.94
CA ASN A 137 -19.23 -0.21 -6.15
C ASN A 137 -19.87 1.18 -6.28
N ASP A 138 -20.04 1.60 -7.52
CA ASP A 138 -20.67 2.85 -7.92
C ASP A 138 -22.07 3.00 -7.29
N GLY A 139 -22.17 3.79 -6.22
CA GLY A 139 -23.41 4.17 -5.52
C GLY A 139 -23.78 3.40 -4.25
N SER A 140 -23.06 2.35 -3.87
CA SER A 140 -23.33 1.62 -2.61
C SER A 140 -22.04 1.16 -1.95
N ASP A 141 -22.00 1.31 -0.63
CA ASP A 141 -20.87 0.87 0.18
C ASP A 141 -20.76 -0.65 0.07
N HIS A 142 -19.54 -1.14 -0.15
CA HIS A 142 -19.27 -2.57 -0.04
C HIS A 142 -19.48 -3.00 1.41
N ALA A 143 -19.98 -4.22 1.66
CA ALA A 143 -20.25 -4.70 3.03
C ALA A 143 -19.03 -4.57 3.95
N GLY A 144 -17.82 -4.81 3.42
CA GLY A 144 -16.56 -4.66 4.16
C GLY A 144 -16.20 -3.21 4.53
N TYR A 145 -16.78 -2.20 3.86
CA TYR A 145 -16.50 -0.79 4.17
C TYR A 145 -17.11 -0.35 5.49
N ALA A 146 -18.32 -0.82 5.82
CA ALA A 146 -19.01 -0.42 7.05
C ALA A 146 -18.26 -0.88 8.33
N THR A 147 -17.58 -2.02 8.25
CA THR A 147 -16.82 -2.61 9.36
C THR A 147 -15.31 -2.34 9.28
N ALA A 148 -14.86 -1.60 8.27
CA ALA A 148 -13.44 -1.31 8.10
C ALA A 148 -12.97 -0.27 9.12
N GLU A 149 -11.83 -0.55 9.75
CA GLU A 149 -11.13 0.38 10.64
C GLU A 149 -10.44 1.50 9.84
N VAL A 150 -10.02 1.22 8.60
CA VAL A 150 -9.47 2.23 7.69
C VAL A 150 -10.43 2.48 6.54
N LYS A 151 -10.98 3.68 6.50
CA LYS A 151 -11.89 4.15 5.46
C LYS A 151 -11.23 5.27 4.67
N LEU A 152 -11.24 5.09 3.36
CA LEU A 152 -10.61 5.96 2.38
C LEU A 152 -11.65 6.37 1.32
N VAL A 153 -11.35 7.43 0.58
CA VAL A 153 -12.13 7.84 -0.60
C VAL A 153 -11.19 8.09 -1.78
N VAL A 154 -11.64 7.72 -2.98
CA VAL A 154 -10.94 8.03 -4.23
C VAL A 154 -11.04 9.53 -4.50
N VAL A 155 -9.90 10.23 -4.45
CA VAL A 155 -9.82 11.65 -4.84
C VAL A 155 -9.58 11.79 -6.33
N LYS A 156 -8.73 10.91 -6.89
CA LYS A 156 -8.38 10.94 -8.31
C LYS A 156 -8.18 9.53 -8.83
N ALA A 157 -9.03 9.12 -9.77
CA ALA A 157 -9.01 7.78 -10.37
C ALA A 157 -7.80 7.56 -11.28
N ASP A 158 -7.33 8.62 -11.96
CA ASP A 158 -6.11 8.59 -12.76
C ASP A 158 -5.13 9.64 -12.23
N ALA A 159 -4.25 9.21 -11.33
CA ALA A 159 -3.20 10.05 -10.78
C ALA A 159 -1.91 9.98 -11.61
N GLY A 160 -1.90 9.28 -12.76
CA GLY A 160 -0.73 9.02 -13.60
C GLY A 160 -0.27 7.56 -13.51
N THR A 161 0.98 7.30 -13.93
CA THR A 161 1.57 5.96 -13.88
C THR A 161 2.93 5.97 -13.18
N ILE A 162 3.23 4.90 -12.46
CA ILE A 162 4.57 4.59 -11.94
C ILE A 162 4.92 3.21 -12.49
N ASP A 163 6.01 3.13 -13.25
CA ASP A 163 6.51 1.86 -13.81
C ASP A 163 5.43 1.06 -14.59
N GLY A 164 4.64 1.80 -15.38
CA GLY A 164 3.53 1.27 -16.17
C GLY A 164 2.33 0.78 -15.36
N GLN A 165 2.29 0.99 -14.03
CA GLN A 165 1.10 0.76 -13.21
C GLN A 165 0.33 2.08 -13.02
N GLN A 166 -0.98 2.04 -13.22
CA GLN A 166 -1.84 3.19 -12.94
C GLN A 166 -1.91 3.44 -11.44
N LYS A 167 -1.72 4.70 -11.03
CA LYS A 167 -1.90 5.12 -9.63
C LYS A 167 -3.28 5.73 -9.43
N ILE A 168 -3.88 5.38 -8.30
CA ILE A 168 -5.12 5.96 -7.80
C ILE A 168 -4.77 6.75 -6.55
N ARG A 169 -5.32 7.96 -6.41
CA ARG A 169 -5.11 8.80 -5.22
C ARG A 169 -6.26 8.62 -4.25
N PHE A 170 -5.91 8.34 -3.01
CA PHE A 170 -6.82 8.22 -1.88
C PHE A 170 -6.67 9.37 -0.90
N GLU A 171 -7.75 9.63 -0.17
CA GLU A 171 -7.80 10.47 1.02
C GLU A 171 -8.34 9.64 2.18
N VAL A 172 -7.71 9.79 3.35
CA VAL A 172 -8.15 9.16 4.58
C VAL A 172 -9.38 9.87 5.12
N VAL A 173 -10.48 9.14 5.28
CA VAL A 173 -11.70 9.63 5.91
C VAL A 173 -11.76 9.19 7.37
N GLU A 174 -11.29 7.97 7.68
CA GLU A 174 -11.27 7.44 9.04
C GLU A 174 -10.09 6.44 9.15
N ALA A 175 -9.31 6.54 10.23
CA ALA A 175 -8.16 5.68 10.53
C ALA A 175 -7.90 5.61 12.04
#